data_AF-A0AAJ1QPA5-F1
#
_entry.id   AF-A0AAJ1QPA5-F1
#
_cell.length_a   1.000
_cell.length_b   1.000
_cell.length_c   1.000
_cell.angle_alpha   90.00
_cell.angle_beta   90.00
_cell.angle_gamma   90.00
#
_symmetry.space_group_name_H-M   'P 1'
#
loop_
_entity.id
_entity.type
_entity.pdbx_description
1 polymer ?
#
loop_
_entity_poly.entity_id
_entity_poly.type
_entity_poly.pdbx_seq_one_letter_code
_entity_poly.pdbx_strand_id
1 'polypeptide(L)' 'MKVYVLEKSVTLSGKSWEILQKLKQLQNQYVYVNDWIADIHDQVPPTPLKRIK' A
#
# COMPACT_ATOMS: atom_id res chain seq x y z
N MET A 1 14.03 -3.71 -1.00
CA MET A 1 13.15 -2.54 -0.74
C MET A 1 11.99 -2.90 0.20
N LYS A 2 11.68 -2.04 1.18
CA LYS A 2 10.51 -2.09 2.06
C LYS A 2 9.51 -0.98 1.67
N VAL A 3 8.21 -1.26 1.77
CA VAL A 3 7.14 -0.27 1.57
C VAL A 3 6.37 -0.11 2.87
N TYR A 4 6.18 1.13 3.30
CA TYR A 4 5.32 1.50 4.42
C TYR A 4 4.16 2.30 3.86
N VAL A 5 2.94 1.81 4.05
CA VAL A 5 1.71 2.46 3.62
C VAL A 5 1.02 3.01 4.86
N LEU A 6 0.75 4.31 4.86
CA LEU A 6 -0.09 5.00 5.83
C LEU A 6 -1.39 5.42 5.13
N GLU A 7 -2.39 5.86 5.90
CA GLU A 7 -3.70 6.27 5.37
C GLU A 7 -3.65 7.30 4.24
N LYS A 8 -2.63 8.17 4.23
CA LYS A 8 -2.51 9.27 3.24
C LYS A 8 -1.14 9.37 2.59
N SER A 9 -0.25 8.41 2.84
CA SER A 9 1.12 8.47 2.32
C SER A 9 1.73 7.10 2.13
N VAL A 10 2.70 7.02 1.23
CA VAL A 10 3.49 5.82 0.99
C VAL A 10 4.96 6.18 1.09
N THR A 11 5.70 5.43 1.88
CA THR A 11 7.16 5.55 2.01
C THR A 11 7.83 4.29 1.49
N LEU A 12 8.71 4.42 0.49
CA LEU A 12 9.54 3.33 -0.02
C LEU A 12 10.98 3.51 0.47
N SER A 13 11.56 2.47 1.05
CA SER A 13 12.94 2.47 1.56
C SER A 13 13.74 1.33 0.94
N GLY A 14 14.90 1.63 0.35
CA GLY A 14 15.74 0.62 -0.31
C GLY A 14 16.72 1.23 -1.29
N LYS A 15 17.31 0.37 -2.16
CA LYS A 15 18.19 0.84 -3.23
C LYS A 15 17.38 1.60 -4.26
N SER A 16 17.92 2.69 -4.79
CA SER A 16 17.20 3.58 -5.71
C SER A 16 16.64 2.86 -6.94
N TRP A 17 17.39 1.90 -7.49
CA TRP A 17 16.93 1.13 -8.66
C TRP A 17 15.74 0.21 -8.34
N GLU A 18 15.69 -0.37 -7.13
CA GLU A 18 14.56 -1.21 -6.70
C GLU A 18 13.28 -0.38 -6.59
N ILE A 19 13.41 0.84 -6.04
CA ILE A 19 12.31 1.79 -5.91
C ILE A 19 11.78 2.18 -7.29
N LEU A 20 12.68 2.53 -8.22
CA LEU A 20 12.30 2.87 -9.61
C LEU A 20 11.59 1.71 -10.31
N GLN A 21 12.11 0.49 -10.16
CA GLN A 21 11.48 -0.69 -10.75
C GLN A 21 10.07 -0.93 -10.16
N LYS A 22 9.92 -0.78 -8.83
CA LYS A 22 8.62 -0.97 -8.18
C LYS A 22 7.61 0.08 -8.61
N LEU A 23 8.01 1.34 -8.72
CA LEU A 23 7.14 2.41 -9.22
C LEU A 23 6.69 2.16 -10.66
N LYS A 24 7.59 1.68 -11.54
CA LYS A 24 7.22 1.29 -12.91
C LYS A 24 6.23 0.12 -12.96
N GLN A 25 6.30 -0.81 -12.01
CA GLN A 25 5.30 -1.89 -11.93
C GLN A 25 3.94 -1.33 -11.50
N LEU A 26 3.92 -0.47 -10.47
CA LEU A 26 2.70 0.11 -9.93
C LEU A 26 2.02 1.06 -10.91
N GLN A 27 2.77 1.79 -11.75
CA GLN A 27 2.19 2.68 -12.77
C GLN A 27 1.26 1.93 -13.75
N ASN A 28 1.53 0.63 -13.98
CA ASN A 28 0.73 -0.18 -14.90
C ASN A 28 -0.56 -0.69 -14.23
N GLN A 29 -0.62 -0.65 -12.90
CA GLN A 29 -1.70 -1.21 -12.09
C GLN A 29 -2.62 -0.12 -11.51
N TYR A 30 -2.07 1.04 -11.16
CA TYR A 30 -2.80 2.13 -10.53
C TYR A 30 -2.51 3.46 -11.23
N VAL A 31 -3.56 4.24 -11.47
CA VAL A 31 -3.44 5.59 -12.04
C VAL A 31 -3.06 6.58 -10.94
N TYR A 32 -3.67 6.44 -9.75
CA TYR A 32 -3.41 7.30 -8.60
C TYR A 32 -2.83 6.52 -7.42
N VAL A 33 -2.02 7.22 -6.62
CA VAL A 33 -1.50 6.69 -5.36
C VAL A 33 -2.63 6.38 -4.38
N ASN A 34 -3.73 7.13 -4.42
CA ASN A 34 -4.90 6.86 -3.58
C ASN A 34 -5.53 5.50 -3.90
N ASP A 35 -5.60 5.10 -5.17
CA ASP A 35 -6.15 3.79 -5.57
C ASP A 35 -5.28 2.66 -5.01
N TRP A 36 -3.96 2.86 -5.04
CA TRP A 36 -3.02 1.92 -4.44
C TRP A 36 -3.18 1.85 -2.91
N ILE A 37 -3.31 2.98 -2.23
CA ILE A 37 -3.53 3.03 -0.78
C ILE A 37 -4.85 2.35 -0.40
N ALA A 38 -5.93 2.61 -1.16
CA ALA A 38 -7.24 2.00 -0.94
C ALA A 38 -7.17 0.48 -1.09
N ASP A 39 -6.57 -0.01 -2.19
CA ASP A 39 -6.43 -1.45 -2.44
C ASP A 39 -5.65 -2.18 -1.34
N ILE A 40 -4.63 -1.54 -0.73
CA ILE A 40 -3.90 -2.13 0.40
C ILE A 40 -4.75 -2.16 1.68
N HIS A 41 -5.56 -1.13 1.94
CA HIS A 41 -6.40 -1.06 3.13
C HIS A 41 -7.68 -1.92 3.02
N ASP A 42 -8.23 -2.12 1.83
CA ASP A 42 -9.40 -2.97 1.58
C ASP A 42 -9.09 -4.47 1.79
N GLN A 43 -7.82 -4.87 1.75
CA GLN A 43 -7.37 -6.24 2.06
C GLN A 43 -7.37 -6.56 3.56
N VAL A 44 -7.77 -5.64 4.43
CA VAL A 44 -7.98 -5.93 5.85
C VAL A 44 -9.31 -6.70 5.98
N PRO A 45 -9.30 -8.02 6.31
CA PRO A 45 -10.55 -8.72 6.58
C PRO A 45 -11.29 -8.00 7.70
N PRO A 46 -12.63 -7.86 7.63
CA PRO A 46 -13.39 -7.16 8.64
C PRO A 46 -13.09 -7.79 9.99
N THR A 47 -12.51 -7.00 10.90
CA THR A 47 -12.23 -7.41 12.27
C THR A 47 -13.52 -8.00 12.85
N PRO A 48 -13.58 -9.29 13.23
CA PRO A 48 -14.80 -9.83 13.81
C PRO A 48 -15.06 -9.06 15.11
N LEU A 49 -16.17 -8.33 15.14
CA LEU A 49 -16.57 -7.49 16.26
C LEU A 49 -16.54 -8.32 17.55
N LYS A 50 -15.63 -7.97 18.45
CA LYS A 50 -15.45 -8.65 19.73
C LYS A 50 -16.65 -8.30 20.61
N ARG A 51 -17.64 -9.21 20.68
CA ARG A 51 -18.76 -9.08 21.63
C ARG A 51 -18.21 -9.11 23.06
N ILE A 52 -18.15 -7.94 23.68
CA ILE A 52 -17.82 -7.78 25.10
C ILE A 52 -19.00 -8.34 25.90
N LYS A 53 -18.70 -9.24 26.85
CA LYS A 53 -19.67 -9.80 27.81
C LYS A 53 -19.84 -8.86 28.98
#